data_AF-A0A3S5HU23-F1
#
_entry.id   AF-A0A3S5HU23-F1
#
_cell.length_a   1.000
_cell.length_b   1.000
_cell.length_c   1.000
_cell.angle_alpha   90.00
_cell.angle_beta   90.00
_cell.angle_gamma   90.00
#
_symmetry.space_group_name_H-M   'P 1'
#
loop_
_entity.id
_entity.type
_entity.pdbx_description
1 polymer ?
#
loop_
_entity_poly.entity_id
_entity_poly.type
_entity_poly.pdbx_seq_one_letter_code
_entity_poly.pdbx_strand_id
1 'polypeptide(L)'
;RHRSLSPQCPFVLNPATSGNVPSVSSSSSSSSSSSLSSLSSLNYKNEAVRLASFDNWPVPDIVRPEDLARAGFYFMKVEDQTKCAFCKGVVRAWEPNDIPDVEHKKHFPNCPFVAAVINPRLESSTASSNNPRPLVNNDVDGDFDGLGVQKHNGPKQPDYGTVESRLRSFSTWSPNLIQTPEVLAQAGFYYEGISDQVRCFHCDGGLRHWDPDD
;
A
#
# COMPACT_ATOMS: atom_id res chain seq x y z
N ARG A 1 -26.31 4.95 -0.53
CA ARG A 1 -26.65 3.68 0.19
C ARG A 1 -25.67 3.32 1.33
N HIS A 2 -24.35 3.27 1.10
CA HIS A 2 -23.36 2.88 2.13
C HIS A 2 -23.48 3.64 3.47
N ARG A 3 -23.48 4.99 3.42
CA ARG A 3 -23.58 5.82 4.63
C ARG A 3 -24.87 5.60 5.42
N SER A 4 -25.97 5.29 4.73
CA SER A 4 -27.28 5.06 5.36
C SER A 4 -27.36 3.68 6.04
N LEU A 5 -26.81 2.64 5.41
CA LEU A 5 -26.89 1.26 5.90
C LEU A 5 -25.74 0.88 6.86
N SER A 6 -24.61 1.59 6.80
CA SER A 6 -23.46 1.38 7.69
C SER A 6 -22.85 2.72 8.12
N PRO A 7 -23.60 3.55 8.87
CA PRO A 7 -23.14 4.89 9.28
C PRO A 7 -21.91 4.85 10.19
N GLN A 8 -21.69 3.73 10.89
CA GLN A 8 -20.55 3.52 11.79
C GLN A 8 -19.32 2.91 11.10
N CYS A 9 -19.37 2.70 9.79
CA CYS A 9 -18.22 2.21 9.05
C CYS A 9 -17.07 3.24 9.18
N PRO A 10 -15.87 2.86 9.65
CA PRO A 10 -14.76 3.79 9.78
C PRO A 10 -14.41 4.47 8.44
N PHE A 11 -14.53 3.75 7.32
CA PHE A 11 -14.36 4.34 5.99
C PHE A 11 -15.42 5.41 5.66
N VAL A 12 -16.67 5.23 6.12
CA VAL A 12 -17.74 6.23 5.95
C VAL A 12 -17.51 7.46 6.83
N LEU A 13 -16.99 7.25 8.05
CA LEU A 13 -16.71 8.30 9.02
C LEU A 13 -15.45 9.11 8.67
N ASN A 14 -14.35 8.42 8.33
CA ASN A 14 -13.06 9.01 7.98
C ASN A 14 -12.34 8.15 6.92
N PRO A 15 -12.57 8.41 5.62
CA PRO A 15 -11.89 7.69 4.54
C PRO A 15 -10.36 7.76 4.63
N ALA A 16 -9.82 8.90 5.06
CA ALA A 16 -8.38 9.16 5.11
C ALA A 16 -7.63 8.30 6.14
N THR A 17 -8.30 7.88 7.22
CA THR A 17 -7.68 7.08 8.30
C THR A 17 -8.08 5.59 8.22
N SER A 18 -8.83 5.20 7.19
CA SER A 18 -9.41 3.86 7.07
C SER A 18 -8.59 2.89 6.21
N GLY A 19 -7.33 3.23 5.93
CA GLY A 19 -6.48 2.46 5.03
C GLY A 19 -6.92 2.54 3.55
N ASN A 20 -7.73 3.54 3.18
CA ASN A 20 -8.12 3.77 1.80
C ASN A 20 -7.00 4.46 1.02
N VAL A 21 -6.63 3.89 -0.12
CA VAL A 21 -5.66 4.48 -1.05
C VAL A 21 -6.41 4.95 -2.31
N PRO A 22 -6.61 6.26 -2.52
CA PRO A 22 -7.33 6.80 -3.67
C PRO A 22 -6.51 6.71 -4.97
N SER A 23 -7.20 6.55 -6.11
CA SER A 23 -6.59 6.60 -7.44
C SER A 23 -6.26 8.05 -7.81
N VAL A 24 -4.98 8.37 -8.00
CA VAL A 24 -4.55 9.67 -8.50
C VAL A 24 -4.78 9.75 -10.01
N SER A 25 -5.70 10.62 -10.45
CA SER A 25 -5.89 10.94 -11.87
C SER A 25 -4.80 11.92 -12.30
N SER A 26 -3.81 11.44 -13.05
CA SER A 26 -2.84 12.30 -13.72
C SER A 26 -3.52 13.04 -14.86
N SER A 27 -3.89 14.31 -14.62
CA SER A 27 -4.32 15.22 -15.68
C SER A 27 -3.20 15.33 -16.72
N SER A 28 -3.41 14.75 -17.89
CA SER A 28 -2.51 14.80 -19.02
C SER A 28 -2.67 16.14 -19.74
N SER A 29 -1.76 17.07 -19.49
CA SER A 29 -1.46 18.16 -20.41
C SER A 29 -0.24 17.76 -21.24
N SER A 30 -0.48 17.37 -22.49
CA SER A 30 0.55 17.24 -23.51
C SER A 30 1.08 18.61 -23.91
N SER A 31 2.40 18.79 -23.90
CA SER A 31 3.21 19.33 -25.02
C SER A 31 4.66 19.64 -24.59
N SER A 32 5.57 19.22 -25.48
CA SER A 32 6.90 19.79 -25.77
C SER A 32 8.04 19.72 -24.73
N SER A 33 8.93 18.77 -24.99
CA SER A 33 10.39 18.90 -25.03
C SER A 33 11.00 20.23 -24.55
N SER A 34 11.58 20.24 -23.36
CA SER A 34 12.89 20.86 -23.07
C SER A 34 13.33 20.62 -21.63
N SER A 35 14.64 20.38 -21.48
CA SER A 35 15.45 20.57 -20.26
C SER A 35 15.61 19.37 -19.30
N LEU A 36 16.63 18.56 -19.59
CA LEU A 36 17.33 17.64 -18.69
C LEU A 36 18.07 18.39 -17.56
N SER A 37 17.37 19.21 -16.79
CA SER A 37 17.94 19.94 -15.64
C SER A 37 17.08 19.84 -14.37
N SER A 38 15.95 19.12 -14.41
CA SER A 38 15.00 19.05 -13.28
C SER A 38 14.88 17.66 -12.62
N LEU A 39 15.87 16.77 -12.78
CA LEU A 39 15.91 15.51 -12.01
C LEU A 39 16.36 15.72 -10.55
N SER A 40 16.90 16.89 -10.23
CA SER A 40 17.46 17.25 -8.92
C SER A 40 16.42 17.59 -7.86
N SER A 41 15.14 17.73 -8.22
CA SER A 41 14.05 18.09 -7.29
C SER A 41 12.94 17.02 -7.20
N LEU A 42 13.20 15.80 -7.65
CA LEU A 42 12.26 14.70 -7.43
C LEU A 42 12.24 14.33 -5.95
N ASN A 43 11.05 14.42 -5.33
CA ASN A 43 10.87 14.07 -3.92
C ASN A 43 10.84 12.55 -3.74
N TYR A 44 12.02 11.94 -3.66
CA TYR A 44 12.18 10.50 -3.44
C TYR A 44 11.70 10.00 -2.06
N LYS A 45 11.14 10.86 -1.20
CA LYS A 45 10.42 10.39 -0.01
C LYS A 45 9.18 9.57 -0.37
N ASN A 46 8.56 9.82 -1.52
CA ASN A 46 7.44 9.03 -2.03
C ASN A 46 7.95 7.73 -2.68
N GLU A 47 7.42 6.58 -2.25
CA GLU A 47 7.78 5.26 -2.78
C GLU A 47 7.45 5.09 -4.26
N ALA A 48 6.31 5.59 -4.73
CA ALA A 48 5.94 5.50 -6.13
C ALA A 48 6.95 6.25 -7.04
N VAL A 49 7.47 7.39 -6.56
CA VAL A 49 8.52 8.15 -7.27
C VAL A 49 9.83 7.38 -7.29
N ARG A 50 10.17 6.68 -6.20
CA ARG A 50 11.33 5.79 -6.18
C ARG A 50 11.15 4.63 -7.14
N LEU A 51 9.97 3.99 -7.16
CA LEU A 51 9.69 2.88 -8.08
C LEU A 51 9.79 3.32 -9.54
N ALA A 52 9.22 4.48 -9.90
CA ALA A 52 9.31 5.03 -11.25
C ALA A 52 10.76 5.30 -11.71
N SER A 53 11.70 5.51 -10.78
CA SER A 53 13.12 5.68 -11.12
C SER A 53 13.75 4.40 -11.69
N PHE A 54 13.19 3.23 -11.42
CA PHE A 54 13.70 1.93 -11.90
C PHE A 54 13.32 1.61 -13.34
N ASP A 55 12.79 2.58 -14.10
CA ASP A 55 12.67 2.45 -15.55
C ASP A 55 14.02 2.05 -16.17
N ASN A 56 14.02 0.99 -16.98
CA ASN A 56 15.20 0.30 -17.53
C ASN A 56 16.21 -0.23 -16.49
N TRP A 57 15.76 -0.73 -15.34
CA TRP A 57 16.62 -1.41 -14.37
C TRP A 57 17.32 -2.63 -15.00
N PRO A 58 18.66 -2.78 -14.88
CA PRO A 58 19.40 -3.79 -15.65
C PRO A 58 19.40 -5.20 -15.05
N VAL A 59 19.05 -5.36 -13.77
CA VAL A 59 19.12 -6.66 -13.07
C VAL A 59 17.82 -7.03 -12.31
N PRO A 60 16.64 -7.00 -12.97
CA PRO A 60 15.36 -7.26 -12.30
C PRO A 60 15.21 -8.69 -11.77
N ASP A 61 15.92 -9.65 -12.37
CA ASP A 61 15.90 -11.06 -11.97
C ASP A 61 16.75 -11.33 -10.71
N ILE A 62 17.66 -10.41 -10.36
CA ILE A 62 18.54 -10.51 -9.19
C ILE A 62 17.88 -9.86 -7.98
N VAL A 63 17.36 -8.64 -8.18
CA VAL A 63 16.64 -7.89 -7.16
C VAL A 63 15.54 -7.07 -7.83
N ARG A 64 14.33 -7.18 -7.28
CA ARG A 64 13.16 -6.55 -7.87
C ARG A 64 13.11 -5.06 -7.55
N PRO A 65 12.75 -4.20 -8.52
CA PRO A 65 12.52 -2.77 -8.30
C PRO A 65 11.56 -2.45 -7.16
N GLU A 66 10.50 -3.24 -6.97
CA GLU A 66 9.53 -3.07 -5.89
C GLU A 66 10.19 -3.20 -4.50
N ASP A 67 11.10 -4.16 -4.35
CA ASP A 67 11.77 -4.42 -3.09
C ASP A 67 12.77 -3.32 -2.74
N LEU A 68 13.49 -2.81 -3.74
CA LEU A 68 14.41 -1.68 -3.61
C LEU A 68 13.67 -0.38 -3.25
N ALA A 69 12.58 -0.08 -3.95
CA ALA A 69 11.76 1.10 -3.69
C ALA A 69 11.16 1.07 -2.27
N ARG A 70 10.64 -0.09 -1.85
CA ARG A 70 10.10 -0.34 -0.51
C ARG A 70 11.17 -0.30 0.60
N ALA A 71 12.41 -0.64 0.29
CA ALA A 71 13.56 -0.46 1.18
C ALA A 71 14.10 0.99 1.21
N GLY A 72 13.48 1.91 0.46
CA GLY A 72 13.83 3.34 0.49
C GLY A 72 14.81 3.79 -0.59
N PHE A 73 15.15 2.92 -1.54
CA PHE A 73 16.12 3.18 -2.60
C PHE A 73 15.46 3.66 -3.89
N TYR A 74 16.17 4.49 -4.66
CA TYR A 74 15.85 4.85 -6.04
C TYR A 74 17.06 4.58 -6.94
N PHE A 75 16.82 4.29 -8.21
CA PHE A 75 17.85 4.01 -9.20
C PHE A 75 18.57 5.29 -9.62
N MET A 76 19.91 5.27 -9.63
CA MET A 76 20.74 6.39 -10.08
C MET A 76 20.94 6.45 -11.60
N LYS A 77 20.30 5.56 -12.37
CA LYS A 77 20.43 5.42 -13.84
C LYS A 77 21.85 5.04 -14.31
N VAL A 78 22.66 4.47 -13.43
CA VAL A 78 24.02 4.00 -13.72
C VAL A 78 24.20 2.60 -13.13
N GLU A 79 24.53 1.63 -13.97
CA GLU A 79 24.70 0.21 -13.58
C GLU A 79 23.52 -0.27 -12.72
N ASP A 80 23.80 -0.93 -11.60
CA ASP A 80 22.83 -1.33 -10.58
C ASP A 80 22.92 -0.44 -9.33
N GLN A 81 23.34 0.82 -9.49
CA GLN A 81 23.53 1.71 -8.36
C GLN A 81 22.20 2.29 -7.87
N THR A 82 21.95 2.10 -6.58
CA THR A 82 20.74 2.55 -5.91
C THR A 82 21.08 3.47 -4.75
N LYS A 83 20.27 4.50 -4.54
CA LYS A 83 20.51 5.51 -3.51
C LYS A 83 19.32 5.65 -2.58
N CYS A 84 19.58 5.69 -1.28
CA CYS A 84 18.54 5.86 -0.29
C CYS A 84 18.05 7.31 -0.31
N ALA A 85 16.73 7.51 -0.31
CA ALA A 85 16.12 8.84 -0.26
C ALA A 85 16.35 9.57 1.08
N PHE A 86 16.66 8.84 2.15
CA PHE A 86 16.69 9.34 3.53
C PHE A 86 18.11 9.55 4.04
N CYS A 87 18.94 8.52 4.08
CA CYS A 87 20.35 8.63 4.50
C CYS A 87 21.32 9.00 3.39
N LYS A 88 20.86 9.02 2.12
CA LYS A 88 21.67 9.27 0.92
C LYS A 88 22.78 8.23 0.66
N GLY A 89 22.80 7.13 1.43
CA GLY A 89 23.68 5.99 1.21
C GLY A 89 23.44 5.33 -0.15
N VAL A 90 24.51 4.81 -0.77
CA VAL A 90 24.49 4.18 -2.09
C VAL A 90 24.88 2.71 -1.96
N VAL A 91 24.10 1.83 -2.57
CA VAL A 91 24.36 0.38 -2.68
C VAL A 91 24.44 0.02 -4.16
N ARG A 92 25.36 -0.89 -4.50
CA ARG A 92 25.65 -1.37 -5.86
C ARG A 92 26.13 -2.81 -5.80
N ALA A 93 26.29 -3.45 -6.96
CA ALA A 93 26.69 -4.85 -7.07
C ALA A 93 25.75 -5.79 -6.29
N TRP A 94 24.45 -5.67 -6.56
CA TRP A 94 23.42 -6.54 -5.98
C TRP A 94 23.62 -7.98 -6.42
N GLU A 95 23.60 -8.89 -5.45
CA GLU A 95 23.82 -10.32 -5.67
C GLU A 95 22.51 -11.12 -5.55
N PRO A 96 22.42 -12.30 -6.19
CA PRO A 96 21.31 -13.22 -5.96
C PRO A 96 21.21 -13.53 -4.45
N ASN A 97 20.01 -13.41 -3.89
CA ASN A 97 19.66 -13.55 -2.46
C ASN A 97 19.89 -12.32 -1.57
N ASP A 98 20.37 -11.20 -2.11
CA ASP A 98 20.38 -9.95 -1.36
C ASP A 98 18.94 -9.51 -1.03
N ILE A 99 18.72 -9.18 0.24
CA ILE A 99 17.45 -8.62 0.71
C ILE A 99 17.67 -7.13 0.96
N PRO A 100 17.02 -6.21 0.20
CA PRO A 100 17.27 -4.77 0.30
C PRO A 100 17.14 -4.18 1.71
N ASP A 101 16.19 -4.65 2.51
CA ASP A 101 16.03 -4.24 3.91
C ASP A 101 17.24 -4.65 4.77
N VAL A 102 17.75 -5.86 4.57
CA VAL A 102 18.90 -6.40 5.32
C VAL A 102 20.16 -5.66 4.93
N GLU A 103 20.43 -5.49 3.64
CA GLU A 103 21.60 -4.77 3.15
C GLU A 103 21.56 -3.28 3.55
N HIS A 104 20.39 -2.64 3.52
CA HIS A 104 20.26 -1.25 3.98
C HIS A 104 20.60 -1.11 5.47
N LYS A 105 20.09 -2.01 6.33
CA LYS A 105 20.41 -2.02 7.76
C LYS A 105 21.89 -2.29 8.02
N LYS A 106 22.46 -3.24 7.29
CA LYS A 106 23.87 -3.67 7.42
C LYS A 106 24.84 -2.54 7.04
N HIS A 107 24.62 -1.88 5.92
CA HIS A 107 25.54 -0.83 5.41
C HIS A 107 25.26 0.56 6.00
N PHE A 108 24.00 0.87 6.35
CA PHE A 108 23.59 2.18 6.88
C PHE A 108 22.73 2.05 8.14
N PRO A 109 23.24 1.47 9.24
CA PRO A 109 22.46 1.22 10.45
C PRO A 109 21.91 2.50 11.11
N ASN A 110 22.56 3.64 10.89
CA ASN A 110 22.13 4.95 11.41
C ASN A 110 21.12 5.67 10.50
N CYS A 111 20.64 5.03 9.43
CA CYS A 111 19.64 5.62 8.56
C CYS A 111 18.31 5.78 9.33
N PRO A 112 17.68 6.98 9.31
CA PRO A 112 16.42 7.19 10.00
C PRO A 112 15.28 6.32 9.44
N PHE A 113 15.33 6.00 8.14
CA PHE A 113 14.37 5.07 7.52
C PHE A 113 14.59 3.63 7.98
N VAL A 114 15.85 3.21 8.18
CA VAL A 114 16.14 1.88 8.75
C VAL A 114 15.56 1.76 10.15
N ALA A 115 15.84 2.76 11.00
CA ALA A 115 15.38 2.75 12.38
C ALA A 115 13.85 2.76 12.50
N ALA A 116 13.17 3.61 11.72
CA ALA A 116 11.72 3.80 11.83
C ALA A 116 10.88 2.77 11.06
N VAL A 117 11.40 2.21 9.96
CA VAL A 117 10.60 1.40 9.01
C VAL A 117 11.16 0.00 8.81
N ILE A 118 12.48 -0.17 8.70
CA ILE A 118 13.07 -1.48 8.38
C ILE A 118 13.19 -2.37 9.63
N ASN A 119 13.69 -1.84 10.75
CA ASN A 119 13.87 -2.63 11.97
C ASN A 119 12.56 -3.31 12.43
N PRO A 120 11.40 -2.62 12.52
CA PRO A 120 10.14 -3.28 12.88
C PRO A 120 9.71 -4.40 11.93
N ARG A 121 9.99 -4.26 10.62
CA ARG A 121 9.67 -5.27 9.59
C ARG A 121 10.53 -6.53 9.76
N LEU A 122 11.81 -6.36 10.06
CA LEU A 122 12.73 -7.48 10.28
C LEU A 122 12.41 -8.21 11.60
N GLU A 123 12.05 -7.50 12.66
CA GLU A 123 11.69 -8.08 13.96
C GLU A 123 10.37 -8.85 13.92
N SER A 124 9.39 -8.36 13.16
CA SER A 124 8.11 -9.07 12.95
C SER A 124 8.30 -10.39 12.19
N SER A 125 9.37 -10.49 11.39
CA SER A 125 9.69 -11.69 10.61
C SER A 125 10.37 -12.79 11.45
N THR A 126 11.06 -12.42 12.53
CA THR A 126 11.75 -13.37 13.42
C THR A 126 10.88 -13.85 14.60
N ALA A 127 9.78 -13.15 14.90
CA ALA A 127 8.84 -13.51 15.97
C ALA A 127 8.00 -14.78 15.71
N SER A 128 8.09 -15.38 14.51
CA SER A 128 7.31 -16.60 14.16
C SER A 128 8.06 -17.93 14.32
N SER A 129 9.31 -17.96 14.80
CA SER A 129 10.09 -19.21 14.81
C SER A 129 10.75 -19.62 16.13
N ASN A 130 10.38 -19.05 17.27
CA ASN A 130 10.77 -19.56 18.58
C ASN A 130 9.65 -19.37 19.62
N ASN A 131 8.82 -20.40 19.83
CA ASN A 131 8.47 -20.81 21.19
C ASN A 131 7.75 -22.18 21.23
N PRO A 132 8.09 -23.07 22.18
CA PRO A 132 7.20 -24.14 22.58
C PRO A 132 5.96 -23.52 23.22
N ARG A 133 4.78 -24.03 22.83
CA ARG A 133 3.49 -23.60 23.40
C ARG A 133 3.49 -23.78 24.93
N PRO A 134 2.92 -22.82 25.66
CA PRO A 134 1.96 -23.14 26.68
C PRO A 134 0.57 -22.71 26.18
N LEU A 135 -0.38 -23.65 26.23
CA LEU A 135 -1.78 -23.26 26.37
C LEU A 135 -1.88 -22.43 27.65
N VAL A 136 -2.41 -21.20 27.58
CA VAL A 136 -3.24 -20.57 28.63
C VAL A 136 -3.87 -19.30 28.05
N ASN A 137 -5.18 -19.42 27.84
CA ASN A 137 -6.33 -18.51 27.97
C ASN A 137 -6.30 -17.03 27.50
N ASN A 138 -7.42 -16.71 26.84
CA ASN A 138 -7.83 -15.43 26.26
C ASN A 138 -8.37 -14.45 27.32
N ASP A 139 -7.52 -13.82 28.12
CA ASP A 139 -7.97 -12.70 28.96
C ASP A 139 -6.88 -11.61 29.03
N VAL A 140 -6.88 -10.70 28.07
CA VAL A 140 -6.26 -9.38 28.25
C VAL A 140 -7.34 -8.33 28.13
N ASP A 141 -7.98 -8.12 29.28
CA ASP A 141 -8.71 -6.91 29.64
C ASP A 141 -7.70 -5.75 29.70
N GLY A 142 -7.40 -5.20 28.52
CA GLY A 142 -6.56 -4.01 28.37
C GLY A 142 -7.44 -2.76 28.37
N ASP A 143 -7.74 -2.26 29.57
CA ASP A 143 -8.25 -0.92 29.80
C ASP A 143 -7.27 0.09 29.18
N PHE A 144 -7.72 0.71 28.09
CA PHE A 144 -6.94 1.63 27.27
C PHE A 144 -7.70 2.95 27.06
N ASP A 145 -8.81 3.13 27.78
CA ASP A 145 -9.67 4.31 27.64
C ASP A 145 -8.99 5.58 28.21
N GLY A 146 -7.91 5.42 29.00
CA GLY A 146 -7.16 6.52 29.61
C GLY A 146 -6.17 7.27 28.71
N LEU A 147 -5.86 6.80 27.50
CA LEU A 147 -4.84 7.44 26.62
C LEU A 147 -5.41 8.15 25.38
N GLY A 148 -6.74 8.19 25.21
CA GLY A 148 -7.37 8.86 24.06
C GLY A 148 -7.02 8.25 22.70
N VAL A 149 -6.36 7.09 22.66
CA VAL A 149 -6.06 6.39 21.42
C VAL A 149 -7.28 5.56 21.06
N GLN A 150 -7.98 6.00 20.01
CA GLN A 150 -9.10 5.25 19.47
C GLN A 150 -8.59 3.89 18.95
N LYS A 151 -9.06 2.79 19.57
CA LYS A 151 -8.91 1.43 19.03
C LYS A 151 -9.61 1.40 17.67
N HIS A 152 -8.86 1.59 16.59
CA HIS A 152 -9.37 1.41 15.24
C HIS A 152 -9.10 -0.04 14.84
N ASN A 153 -10.17 -0.79 14.60
CA ASN A 153 -10.03 -2.08 13.94
C ASN A 153 -9.64 -1.78 12.48
N GLY A 154 -8.55 -2.37 12.01
CA GLY A 154 -8.11 -2.22 10.61
C GLY A 154 -9.16 -2.70 9.61
N PRO A 155 -8.96 -2.43 8.31
CA PRO A 155 -9.88 -2.90 7.28
C PRO A 155 -10.02 -4.42 7.32
N LYS A 156 -11.26 -4.92 7.31
CA LYS A 156 -11.54 -6.37 7.31
C LYS A 156 -11.01 -7.09 6.09
N GLN A 157 -10.87 -6.39 4.96
CA GLN A 157 -10.39 -6.91 3.69
C GLN A 157 -9.23 -6.03 3.18
N PRO A 158 -8.01 -6.22 3.70
CA PRO A 158 -6.87 -5.35 3.42
C PRO A 158 -6.39 -5.39 1.96
N ASP A 159 -6.56 -6.52 1.26
CA ASP A 159 -6.18 -6.68 -0.16
C ASP A 159 -6.94 -5.71 -1.09
N TYR A 160 -8.10 -5.24 -0.64
CA TYR A 160 -8.97 -4.28 -1.32
C TYR A 160 -8.82 -2.84 -0.79
N GLY A 161 -7.72 -2.53 -0.09
CA GLY A 161 -7.45 -1.19 0.44
C GLY A 161 -7.27 -0.11 -0.63
N THR A 162 -6.83 -0.49 -1.84
CA THR A 162 -6.65 0.45 -2.96
C THR A 162 -7.88 0.48 -3.88
N VAL A 163 -8.23 1.66 -4.41
CA VAL A 163 -9.31 1.79 -5.42
C VAL A 163 -9.04 0.90 -6.63
N GLU A 164 -7.78 0.81 -7.05
CA GLU A 164 -7.36 -0.04 -8.16
C GLU A 164 -7.59 -1.55 -7.90
N SER A 165 -7.23 -2.06 -6.71
CA SER A 165 -7.52 -3.45 -6.33
C SER A 165 -9.03 -3.72 -6.36
N ARG A 166 -9.85 -2.74 -5.94
CA ARG A 166 -11.30 -2.84 -5.99
C ARG A 166 -11.82 -2.83 -7.43
N LEU A 167 -11.33 -1.96 -8.30
CA LEU A 167 -11.69 -1.94 -9.72
C LEU A 167 -11.45 -3.29 -10.40
N ARG A 168 -10.30 -3.93 -10.17
CA ARG A 168 -9.99 -5.24 -10.76
C ARG A 168 -10.98 -6.33 -10.40
N SER A 169 -11.63 -6.24 -9.24
CA SER A 169 -12.66 -7.21 -8.84
C SER A 169 -13.90 -7.17 -9.74
N PHE A 170 -14.18 -6.04 -10.40
CA PHE A 170 -15.34 -5.86 -11.28
C PHE A 170 -15.14 -6.40 -12.71
N SER A 171 -14.15 -7.25 -12.95
CA SER A 171 -13.85 -7.82 -14.28
C SER A 171 -15.04 -8.55 -14.94
N THR A 172 -15.96 -9.06 -14.13
CA THR A 172 -17.20 -9.75 -14.57
C THR A 172 -18.47 -8.99 -14.21
N TRP A 173 -18.36 -7.70 -13.88
CA TRP A 173 -19.51 -6.86 -13.57
C TRP A 173 -20.38 -6.62 -14.80
N SER A 174 -21.70 -6.71 -14.61
CA SER A 174 -22.64 -6.59 -15.73
C SER A 174 -22.71 -5.15 -16.23
N PRO A 175 -22.52 -4.89 -17.53
CA PRO A 175 -22.59 -3.53 -18.09
C PRO A 175 -24.00 -2.94 -18.12
N ASN A 176 -25.03 -3.76 -17.86
CA ASN A 176 -26.43 -3.34 -17.80
C ASN A 176 -26.81 -2.71 -16.45
N LEU A 177 -25.91 -2.72 -15.47
CA LEU A 177 -26.10 -2.06 -14.18
C LEU A 177 -25.63 -0.61 -14.30
N ILE A 178 -26.43 0.30 -13.73
CA ILE A 178 -26.17 1.75 -13.85
C ILE A 178 -24.99 2.19 -13.00
N GLN A 179 -24.75 1.48 -11.89
CA GLN A 179 -23.58 1.73 -11.06
C GLN A 179 -22.31 1.30 -11.79
N THR A 180 -21.43 2.27 -12.01
CA THR A 180 -20.13 1.98 -12.63
C THR A 180 -19.17 1.38 -11.60
N PRO A 181 -18.32 0.42 -12.01
CA PRO A 181 -17.24 -0.09 -11.19
C PRO A 181 -16.38 1.01 -10.54
N GLU A 182 -16.13 2.11 -11.26
CA GLU A 182 -15.37 3.28 -10.78
C GLU A 182 -16.04 3.94 -9.58
N VAL A 183 -17.35 4.18 -9.64
CA VAL A 183 -18.10 4.81 -8.55
C VAL A 183 -18.14 3.88 -7.34
N LEU A 184 -18.35 2.58 -7.55
CA LEU A 184 -18.38 1.58 -6.49
C LEU A 184 -17.01 1.43 -5.81
N ALA A 185 -15.94 1.31 -6.59
CA ALA A 185 -14.57 1.24 -6.08
C ALA A 185 -14.16 2.50 -5.32
N GLN A 186 -14.52 3.69 -5.82
CA GLN A 186 -14.28 4.96 -5.11
C GLN A 186 -15.08 5.04 -3.80
N ALA A 187 -16.28 4.48 -3.77
CA ALA A 187 -17.13 4.36 -2.59
C ALA A 187 -16.71 3.24 -1.62
N GLY A 188 -15.55 2.61 -1.85
CA GLY A 188 -14.95 1.61 -0.97
C GLY A 188 -15.44 0.19 -1.20
N PHE A 189 -16.09 -0.10 -2.33
CA PHE A 189 -16.66 -1.41 -2.63
C PHE A 189 -15.81 -2.24 -3.60
N TYR A 190 -15.72 -3.55 -3.35
CA TYR A 190 -15.24 -4.54 -4.30
C TYR A 190 -16.36 -5.53 -4.65
N TYR A 191 -16.28 -6.15 -5.82
CA TYR A 191 -17.23 -7.15 -6.32
C TYR A 191 -16.84 -8.55 -5.85
N GLU A 192 -17.82 -9.34 -5.40
CA GLU A 192 -17.60 -10.72 -4.97
C GLU A 192 -17.60 -11.74 -6.12
N GLY A 193 -17.92 -11.32 -7.34
CA GLY A 193 -18.02 -12.23 -8.49
C GLY A 193 -19.39 -12.89 -8.66
N ILE A 194 -20.38 -12.54 -7.83
CA ILE A 194 -21.72 -13.13 -7.85
C ILE A 194 -22.80 -12.03 -7.93
N SER A 195 -23.65 -12.11 -8.95
CA SER A 195 -24.79 -11.18 -9.17
C SER A 195 -24.32 -9.72 -9.26
N ASP A 196 -24.96 -8.84 -8.49
CA ASP A 196 -24.71 -7.41 -8.36
C ASP A 196 -24.19 -7.08 -6.94
N GLN A 197 -23.68 -8.09 -6.23
CA GLN A 197 -23.29 -7.98 -4.84
C GLN A 197 -21.90 -7.36 -4.71
N VAL A 198 -21.80 -6.30 -3.93
CA VAL A 198 -20.53 -5.65 -3.60
C VAL A 198 -20.33 -5.54 -2.10
N ARG A 199 -19.07 -5.47 -1.66
CA ARG A 199 -18.71 -5.39 -0.24
C ARG A 199 -17.72 -4.28 0.05
N CYS A 200 -17.91 -3.62 1.20
CA CYS A 200 -16.98 -2.63 1.66
C CYS A 200 -15.69 -3.28 2.18
N PHE A 201 -14.52 -2.84 1.70
CA PHE A 201 -13.24 -3.39 2.13
C PHE A 201 -12.97 -3.22 3.65
N HIS A 202 -13.57 -2.19 4.27
CA HIS A 202 -13.27 -1.84 5.65
C HIS A 202 -14.24 -2.49 6.65
N CYS A 203 -15.55 -2.28 6.49
CA CYS A 203 -16.56 -2.83 7.40
C CYS A 203 -17.12 -4.18 6.98
N ASP A 204 -16.80 -4.67 5.77
CA ASP A 204 -17.37 -5.87 5.15
C ASP A 204 -18.89 -5.79 4.93
N GLY A 205 -19.47 -4.59 4.97
CA GLY A 205 -20.89 -4.35 4.70
C GLY A 205 -21.21 -4.59 3.23
N GLY A 206 -22.19 -5.46 2.96
CA GLY A 206 -22.62 -5.83 1.62
C GLY A 206 -23.80 -5.01 1.10
N LEU A 207 -23.76 -4.63 -0.18
CA LEU A 207 -24.87 -4.03 -0.93
C LEU A 207 -25.21 -4.91 -2.13
N ARG A 208 -26.50 -4.95 -2.48
CA ARG A 208 -27.08 -5.73 -3.59
C ARG A 208 -28.44 -5.12 -3.98
N HIS A 209 -29.04 -5.64 -5.03
CA HIS A 209 -30.29 -5.16 -5.62
C HIS A 209 -30.16 -3.67 -5.96
N TRP A 210 -29.34 -3.38 -6.95
CA TRP A 210 -29.18 -2.03 -7.48
C TRP A 210 -30.30 -1.72 -8.45
N ASP A 211 -31.12 -0.72 -8.12
CA ASP A 211 -32.21 -0.29 -8.99
C ASP A 211 -31.69 0.62 -10.13
N PRO A 212 -32.43 0.72 -11.25
CA PRO A 212 -32.10 1.63 -12.34
C PRO A 212 -32.17 3.14 -11.98
N ASP A 213 -32.58 3.48 -10.77
CA ASP A 213 -32.70 4.87 -10.30
C ASP A 213 -31.78 5.16 -9.09
N ASP A 214 -30.97 4.18 -8.65
CA ASP A 214 -30.05 4.28 -7.50
C ASP A 214 -28.75 5.07 -7.77
#